data_AF-A0A179IG02-F1
#
_entry.id   AF-A0A179IG02-F1
#
_cell.length_a   1.000
_cell.length_b   1.000
_cell.length_c   1.000
_cell.angle_alpha   90.00
_cell.angle_beta   90.00
_cell.angle_gamma   90.00
#
_symmetry.space_group_name_H-M   'P 1'
#
loop_
_entity.id
_entity.type
_entity.pdbx_description
1 polymer ?
#
loop_
_entity_poly.entity_id
_entity_poly.type
_entity_poly.pdbx_seq_one_letter_code
_entity_poly.pdbx_strand_id
1 'polypeptide(L)'
;YIIARSKTLRRNAPTPASVEKALAPTPASAAGDYNAKAVRHALRVFVTSWVGMKGYEFVSKKLSKDGTPAKKQPFYKSPALRLSLSLSSILFLYRLLFRFLTRLRVHLMEPSVEPFRRRNPRTAAALTSPYAPAVGASFAGMALGIYPSPPVRAGVALWLLFKALEYSWDLAEGEGMIWGMKQGRKRERPWWFGSWLLQPFAFGQLLHAAVFDKDCFPDGYGKFIWGNSPVYLHGRPEGYPTNLKWPSMDEVVTSLSEMARLNWPAYISPTMFPNKKNILPPTVTAVSPLTSQAHPLITSLSCAALHPSDPSCTRTYLTFWLKSFPPMARFFVLFYSAMTIIPGFRRFYHSPITGLQRILSRSTRMTAFATGSLSTAWASICFFQTYLPRHLLATQRFFLGGFFAGLWAWVERKHGRMAFLYSARASVNSLWKVGVKRRWWRAMKGGDLWVFVLALMITGVVYERDAKAIQQNSFRKGVSWVRGEGWRDWAIEEDDEETKEKEE
;
A
#
# COMPACT_ATOMS: atom_id res chain seq x y z
N TYR A 1 41.27 10.51 -17.22
CA TYR A 1 41.87 11.29 -16.11
C TYR A 1 40.89 12.29 -15.46
N ILE A 2 40.24 13.20 -16.20
CA ILE A 2 39.31 14.21 -15.62
C ILE A 2 38.01 13.59 -15.05
N ILE A 3 37.45 12.57 -15.71
CA ILE A 3 36.26 11.83 -15.24
C ILE A 3 36.55 11.08 -13.93
N ALA A 4 37.77 10.55 -13.76
CA ALA A 4 38.17 9.79 -12.59
C ALA A 4 38.26 10.63 -11.31
N ARG A 5 38.54 11.94 -11.43
CA ARG A 5 38.73 12.85 -10.28
C ARG A 5 37.46 13.52 -9.76
N SER A 6 36.36 13.53 -10.51
CA SER A 6 35.12 14.17 -10.06
C SER A 6 33.99 13.16 -9.82
N LYS A 7 33.50 13.09 -8.57
CA LYS A 7 32.38 12.23 -8.17
C LYS A 7 31.10 12.51 -8.96
N THR A 8 30.90 13.76 -9.37
CA THR A 8 29.71 14.23 -10.12
C THR A 8 29.74 13.83 -11.59
N LEU A 9 30.90 13.89 -12.28
CA LEU A 9 30.99 13.40 -13.67
C LEU A 9 31.00 11.86 -13.71
N ARG A 10 31.60 11.21 -12.71
CA ARG A 10 31.62 9.73 -12.59
C ARG A 10 30.22 9.15 -12.37
N ARG A 11 29.35 9.81 -11.59
CA ARG A 11 27.94 9.41 -11.41
C ARG A 11 27.05 9.56 -12.65
N ASN A 12 27.46 10.42 -13.60
CA ASN A 12 26.70 10.66 -14.83
C ASN A 12 27.34 9.96 -16.05
N ALA A 13 28.50 9.33 -15.87
CA ALA A 13 29.18 8.57 -16.91
C ALA A 13 28.52 7.17 -17.04
N PRO A 14 28.36 6.65 -18.27
CA PRO A 14 27.95 5.27 -18.48
C PRO A 14 28.93 4.33 -17.75
N THR A 15 28.42 3.30 -17.06
CA THR A 15 29.25 2.34 -16.32
C THR A 15 30.27 1.68 -17.24
N PRO A 16 31.48 1.33 -16.76
CA PRO A 16 32.51 0.67 -17.56
C PRO A 16 31.94 -0.54 -18.31
N ALA A 17 31.13 -1.38 -17.66
CA ALA A 17 30.44 -2.51 -18.27
C ALA A 17 29.41 -2.12 -19.35
N SER A 18 28.72 -0.98 -19.22
CA SER A 18 27.81 -0.47 -20.26
C SER A 18 28.58 0.05 -21.48
N VAL A 19 29.78 0.61 -21.25
CA VAL A 19 30.69 1.09 -22.29
C VAL A 19 31.37 -0.09 -22.98
N GLU A 20 31.89 -1.06 -22.24
CA GLU A 20 32.50 -2.29 -22.76
C GLU A 20 31.51 -3.12 -23.58
N LYS A 21 30.26 -3.22 -23.13
CA LYS A 21 29.19 -3.92 -23.85
C LYS A 21 28.64 -3.13 -25.04
N ALA A 22 28.77 -1.80 -25.04
CA ALA A 22 28.42 -0.95 -26.17
C ALA A 22 29.53 -0.89 -27.23
N LEU A 23 30.80 -1.03 -26.81
CA LEU A 23 31.99 -1.01 -27.66
C LEU A 23 32.42 -2.40 -28.15
N ALA A 24 31.96 -3.49 -27.52
CA ALA A 24 32.25 -4.84 -27.98
C ALA A 24 31.64 -5.07 -29.39
N PRO A 25 32.46 -5.38 -30.42
CA PRO A 25 31.95 -5.68 -31.75
C PRO A 25 31.22 -7.03 -31.67
N THR A 26 29.89 -7.00 -31.54
CA THR A 26 29.11 -8.25 -31.55
C THR A 26 28.93 -8.74 -32.99
N PRO A 27 29.40 -9.96 -33.34
CA PRO A 27 29.03 -10.58 -34.60
C PRO A 27 27.50 -10.74 -34.68
N ALA A 28 26.94 -10.78 -35.89
CA ALA A 28 25.49 -10.93 -36.12
C ALA A 28 24.88 -12.14 -35.36
N SER A 29 25.69 -13.17 -35.08
CA SER A 29 25.34 -14.33 -34.25
C SER A 29 25.01 -13.98 -32.78
N ALA A 30 25.73 -13.04 -32.17
CA ALA A 30 25.47 -12.60 -30.79
C ALA A 30 24.22 -11.71 -30.66
N ALA A 31 23.81 -11.03 -31.75
CA ALA A 31 22.54 -10.33 -31.81
C ALA A 31 21.35 -11.29 -31.85
N GLY A 32 21.46 -12.39 -32.61
CA GLY A 32 20.49 -13.48 -32.63
C GLY A 32 20.35 -14.18 -31.27
N ASP A 33 21.46 -14.40 -30.57
CA ASP A 33 21.46 -15.10 -29.28
C ASP A 33 20.75 -14.31 -28.16
N TYR A 34 20.83 -12.97 -28.14
CA TYR A 34 20.08 -12.16 -27.16
C TYR A 34 18.57 -12.24 -27.38
N ASN A 35 18.10 -12.11 -28.63
CA ASN A 35 16.68 -12.20 -28.95
C ASN A 35 16.16 -13.61 -28.63
N ALA A 36 16.93 -14.65 -28.96
CA ALA A 36 16.62 -16.02 -28.59
C ALA A 36 16.59 -16.23 -27.06
N LYS A 37 17.51 -15.61 -26.30
CA LYS A 37 17.47 -15.61 -24.83
C LYS A 37 16.23 -14.90 -24.30
N ALA A 38 15.87 -13.73 -24.84
CA ALA A 38 14.68 -13.00 -24.44
C ALA A 38 13.40 -13.82 -24.67
N VAL A 39 13.28 -14.49 -25.82
CA VAL A 39 12.16 -15.41 -26.12
C VAL A 39 12.14 -16.59 -25.16
N ARG A 40 13.28 -17.27 -24.95
CA ARG A 40 13.39 -18.40 -24.01
C ARG A 40 12.98 -18.01 -22.58
N HIS A 41 13.42 -16.84 -22.12
CA HIS A 41 13.04 -16.35 -20.79
C HIS A 41 11.56 -15.99 -20.71
N ALA A 42 11.01 -15.31 -21.72
CA ALA A 42 9.58 -15.01 -21.76
C ALA A 42 8.73 -16.29 -21.77
N LEU A 43 9.13 -17.32 -22.51
CA LEU A 43 8.46 -18.62 -22.53
C LEU A 43 8.57 -19.33 -21.17
N ARG A 44 9.74 -19.32 -20.52
CA ARG A 44 9.90 -19.87 -19.17
C ARG A 44 9.01 -19.15 -18.16
N VAL A 45 8.93 -17.82 -18.22
CA VAL A 45 8.05 -17.03 -17.36
C VAL A 45 6.60 -17.39 -17.61
N PHE A 46 6.19 -17.51 -18.87
CA PHE A 46 4.85 -17.93 -19.25
C PHE A 46 4.50 -19.32 -18.66
N VAL A 47 5.36 -20.32 -18.85
CA VAL A 47 5.12 -21.69 -18.37
C VAL A 47 5.10 -21.71 -16.84
N THR A 48 6.06 -21.07 -16.18
CA THR A 48 6.15 -21.05 -14.71
C THR A 48 4.97 -20.33 -14.07
N SER A 49 4.55 -19.18 -14.60
CA SER A 49 3.37 -18.47 -14.11
C SER A 49 2.08 -19.25 -14.38
N TRP A 50 2.01 -19.96 -15.51
CA TRP A 50 0.82 -20.72 -15.87
C TRP A 50 0.64 -21.95 -14.98
N VAL A 51 1.72 -22.71 -14.78
CA VAL A 51 1.75 -23.85 -13.84
C VAL A 51 1.50 -23.36 -12.41
N GLY A 52 2.12 -22.26 -11.99
CA GLY A 52 1.93 -21.68 -10.66
C GLY A 52 0.47 -21.28 -10.41
N MET A 53 -0.17 -20.62 -11.37
CA MET A 53 -1.59 -20.25 -11.28
C MET A 53 -2.51 -21.47 -11.27
N LYS A 54 -2.21 -22.51 -12.05
CA LYS A 54 -2.97 -23.77 -12.03
C LYS A 54 -2.82 -24.51 -10.72
N GLY A 55 -1.62 -24.54 -10.16
CA GLY A 55 -1.35 -25.07 -8.82
C GLY A 55 -2.12 -24.29 -7.75
N TYR A 56 -2.13 -22.96 -7.84
CA TYR A 56 -2.91 -22.11 -6.94
C TYR A 56 -4.41 -22.38 -7.05
N GLU A 57 -4.97 -22.46 -8.26
CA GLU A 57 -6.39 -22.81 -8.48
C GLU A 57 -6.74 -24.19 -7.89
N PHE A 58 -5.83 -25.16 -8.00
CA PHE A 58 -6.01 -26.50 -7.45
C PHE A 58 -6.01 -26.50 -5.91
N VAL A 59 -5.03 -25.82 -5.29
CA VAL A 59 -4.94 -25.68 -3.84
C VAL A 59 -6.12 -24.89 -3.28
N SER A 60 -6.50 -23.78 -3.93
CA SER A 60 -7.63 -22.96 -3.48
C SER A 60 -8.94 -23.72 -3.54
N LYS A 61 -9.15 -24.57 -4.56
CA LYS A 61 -10.33 -25.44 -4.63
C LYS A 61 -10.35 -26.50 -3.54
N LYS A 62 -9.19 -27.01 -3.12
CA LYS A 62 -9.08 -27.99 -2.04
C LYS A 62 -9.25 -27.36 -0.65
N LEU A 63 -8.92 -26.07 -0.51
CA LEU A 63 -8.98 -25.34 0.75
C LEU A 63 -10.32 -24.61 0.98
N SER A 64 -11.00 -24.20 -0.10
CA SER A 64 -12.33 -23.60 -0.02
C SER A 64 -13.38 -24.68 0.26
N LYS A 65 -14.07 -24.57 1.41
CA LYS A 65 -15.23 -25.41 1.77
C LYS A 65 -16.47 -25.14 0.92
N ASP A 66 -16.47 -24.08 0.10
CA ASP A 66 -17.55 -23.78 -0.82
C ASP A 66 -17.38 -24.56 -2.13
N GLY A 67 -18.10 -25.66 -2.24
CA GLY A 67 -18.20 -26.52 -3.43
C GLY A 67 -18.97 -25.89 -4.59
N THR A 68 -18.78 -24.59 -4.90
CA THR A 68 -19.35 -24.00 -6.11
C THR A 68 -18.51 -24.40 -7.33
N PRO A 69 -19.06 -25.17 -8.29
CA PRO A 69 -18.32 -25.54 -9.48
C PRO A 69 -18.04 -24.28 -10.30
N ALA A 70 -16.75 -23.91 -10.40
CA ALA A 70 -16.32 -22.81 -11.26
C ALA A 70 -16.83 -23.07 -12.69
N LYS A 71 -17.67 -22.16 -13.23
CA LYS A 71 -18.17 -22.25 -14.61
C LYS A 71 -17.00 -22.52 -15.56
N LYS A 72 -17.08 -23.60 -16.36
CA LYS A 72 -16.08 -23.94 -17.37
C LYS A 72 -15.96 -22.77 -18.36
N GLN A 73 -14.96 -21.92 -18.17
CA GLN A 73 -14.64 -20.87 -19.13
C GLN A 73 -13.79 -21.45 -20.26
N PRO A 74 -13.95 -20.96 -21.50
CA PRO A 74 -13.10 -21.40 -22.60
C PRO A 74 -11.65 -21.04 -22.33
N PHE A 75 -10.72 -21.85 -22.85
CA PHE A 75 -9.28 -21.77 -22.57
C PHE A 75 -8.68 -20.36 -22.73
N TYR A 76 -9.07 -19.63 -23.78
CA TYR A 76 -8.61 -18.25 -24.07
C TYR A 76 -9.19 -17.17 -23.12
N LYS A 77 -10.23 -17.49 -22.36
CA LYS A 77 -10.76 -16.62 -21.29
C LYS A 77 -10.18 -16.96 -19.92
N SER A 78 -9.34 -18.00 -19.82
CA SER A 78 -8.80 -18.40 -18.53
C SER A 78 -7.91 -17.30 -17.92
N PRO A 79 -8.13 -16.94 -16.64
CA PRO A 79 -7.36 -15.89 -15.97
C PRO A 79 -5.88 -16.27 -15.82
N ALA A 80 -5.59 -17.56 -15.64
CA ALA A 80 -4.23 -18.10 -15.58
C ALA A 80 -3.45 -17.88 -16.88
N LEU A 81 -4.06 -18.13 -18.04
CA LEU A 81 -3.42 -17.91 -19.34
C LEU A 81 -3.18 -16.43 -19.60
N ARG A 82 -4.19 -15.59 -19.30
CA ARG A 82 -4.08 -14.13 -19.53
C ARG A 82 -3.05 -13.46 -18.61
N LEU A 83 -2.95 -13.89 -17.36
CA LEU A 83 -1.91 -13.42 -16.45
C LEU A 83 -0.51 -13.87 -16.90
N SER A 84 -0.39 -15.12 -17.35
CA SER A 84 0.88 -15.64 -17.84
C SER A 84 1.33 -14.94 -19.11
N LEU A 85 0.38 -14.69 -20.03
CA LEU A 85 0.60 -13.95 -21.26
C LEU A 85 0.94 -12.48 -20.99
N SER A 86 0.29 -11.84 -20.01
CA SER A 86 0.61 -10.45 -19.67
C SER A 86 2.03 -10.34 -19.09
N LEU A 87 2.41 -11.20 -18.14
CA LEU A 87 3.75 -11.17 -17.54
C LEU A 87 4.85 -11.50 -18.55
N SER A 88 4.66 -12.50 -19.40
CA SER A 88 5.64 -12.85 -20.43
C SER A 88 5.76 -11.76 -21.49
N SER A 89 4.64 -11.15 -21.89
CA SER A 89 4.62 -10.02 -22.82
C SER A 89 5.31 -8.78 -22.24
N ILE A 90 5.04 -8.43 -20.98
CA ILE A 90 5.74 -7.33 -20.28
C ILE A 90 7.26 -7.57 -20.32
N LEU A 91 7.73 -8.75 -19.91
CA LEU A 91 9.16 -9.04 -19.86
C LEU A 91 9.81 -9.03 -21.25
N PHE A 92 9.15 -9.62 -22.24
CA PHE A 92 9.65 -9.65 -23.61
C PHE A 92 9.75 -8.25 -24.22
N LEU A 93 8.66 -7.48 -24.15
CA LEU A 93 8.61 -6.11 -24.67
C LEU A 93 9.57 -5.20 -23.91
N TYR A 94 9.69 -5.33 -22.59
CA TYR A 94 10.61 -4.52 -21.80
C TYR A 94 12.06 -4.73 -22.27
N ARG A 95 12.49 -5.99 -22.45
CA ARG A 95 13.85 -6.31 -22.91
C ARG A 95 14.14 -5.85 -24.34
N LEU A 96 13.15 -5.98 -25.23
CA LEU A 96 13.29 -5.52 -26.61
C LEU A 96 13.38 -3.99 -26.68
N LEU A 97 12.45 -3.29 -26.03
CA LEU A 97 12.41 -1.83 -26.01
C LEU A 97 13.65 -1.26 -25.32
N PHE A 98 14.06 -1.81 -24.18
CA PHE A 98 15.25 -1.37 -23.47
C PHE A 98 16.49 -1.49 -24.36
N ARG A 99 16.71 -2.65 -24.99
CA ARG A 99 17.85 -2.86 -25.91
C ARG A 99 17.78 -1.95 -27.12
N PHE A 100 16.62 -1.82 -27.74
CA PHE A 100 16.42 -0.96 -28.91
C PHE A 100 16.79 0.49 -28.59
N LEU A 101 16.28 1.02 -27.47
CA LEU A 101 16.53 2.39 -27.04
C LEU A 101 17.98 2.60 -26.59
N THR A 102 18.61 1.62 -25.95
CA THR A 102 20.04 1.70 -25.62
C THR A 102 20.90 1.77 -26.88
N ARG A 103 20.60 0.94 -27.90
CA ARG A 103 21.31 0.98 -29.19
C ARG A 103 21.06 2.28 -29.94
N LEU A 104 19.81 2.74 -29.98
CA LEU A 104 19.43 4.01 -30.58
C LEU A 104 20.19 5.17 -29.92
N ARG A 105 20.27 5.18 -28.59
CA ARG A 105 21.05 6.18 -27.84
C ARG A 105 22.52 6.20 -28.26
N VAL A 106 23.16 5.03 -28.35
CA VAL A 106 24.58 4.92 -28.76
C VAL A 106 24.78 5.44 -30.18
N HIS A 107 23.92 5.07 -31.13
CA HIS A 107 24.01 5.56 -32.51
C HIS A 107 23.76 7.07 -32.60
N LEU A 108 22.85 7.63 -31.80
CA LEU A 108 22.59 9.08 -31.76
C LEU A 108 23.74 9.89 -31.12
N MET A 109 24.59 9.25 -30.33
CA MET A 109 25.80 9.90 -29.77
C MET A 109 26.96 9.95 -30.75
N GLU A 110 26.93 9.13 -31.82
CA GLU A 110 27.98 9.07 -32.83
C GLU A 110 28.17 10.43 -33.55
N PRO A 111 29.41 10.86 -33.86
CA PRO A 111 29.69 12.12 -34.53
C PRO A 111 28.99 12.26 -35.90
N SER A 112 28.79 11.14 -36.60
CA SER A 112 28.14 11.08 -37.92
C SER A 112 26.67 11.54 -37.90
N VAL A 113 26.00 11.49 -36.73
CA VAL A 113 24.58 11.81 -36.57
C VAL A 113 24.35 13.24 -36.06
N GLU A 114 25.41 14.07 -36.02
CA GLU A 114 25.33 15.46 -35.58
C GLU A 114 24.31 16.34 -36.36
N PRO A 115 24.14 16.20 -37.69
CA PRO A 115 23.14 16.96 -38.43
C PRO A 115 21.71 16.74 -37.91
N PHE A 116 21.37 15.52 -37.48
CA PHE A 116 20.07 15.20 -36.90
C PHE A 116 19.88 15.88 -35.53
N ARG A 117 20.93 15.91 -34.69
CA ARG A 117 20.88 16.56 -33.37
C ARG A 117 20.65 18.07 -33.49
N ARG A 118 21.31 18.71 -34.46
CA ARG A 118 21.14 20.15 -34.72
C ARG A 118 19.76 20.47 -35.28
N ARG A 119 19.19 19.60 -36.13
CA ARG A 119 17.85 19.77 -36.69
C ARG A 119 16.74 19.59 -35.65
N ASN A 120 16.90 18.68 -34.68
CA ASN A 120 15.89 18.40 -33.66
C ASN A 120 16.48 18.36 -32.24
N PRO A 121 16.76 19.52 -31.61
CA PRO A 121 17.49 19.57 -30.34
C PRO A 121 16.72 18.91 -29.18
N ARG A 122 15.39 19.07 -29.14
CA ARG A 122 14.56 18.52 -28.05
C ARG A 122 14.44 17.00 -28.10
N THR A 123 14.21 16.43 -29.28
CA THR A 123 14.07 14.97 -29.43
C THR A 123 15.42 14.28 -29.28
N ALA A 124 16.50 14.89 -29.80
CA ALA A 124 17.86 14.42 -29.59
C ALA A 124 18.22 14.44 -28.09
N ALA A 125 17.93 15.52 -27.36
CA ALA A 125 18.16 15.59 -25.91
C ALA A 125 17.37 14.51 -25.15
N ALA A 126 16.10 14.30 -25.50
CA ALA A 126 15.28 13.26 -24.88
C ALA A 126 15.87 11.85 -25.12
N LEU A 127 16.19 11.50 -26.37
CA LEU A 127 16.68 10.18 -26.75
C LEU A 127 18.13 9.89 -26.34
N THR A 128 18.95 10.92 -26.19
CA THR A 128 20.34 10.79 -25.70
C THR A 128 20.45 10.75 -24.17
N SER A 129 19.37 11.10 -23.45
CA SER A 129 19.34 11.05 -22.00
C SER A 129 19.67 9.64 -21.46
N PRO A 130 20.38 9.52 -20.33
CA PRO A 130 20.70 8.22 -19.73
C PRO A 130 19.44 7.45 -19.30
N TYR A 131 18.35 8.16 -19.04
CA TYR A 131 17.09 7.60 -18.58
C TYR A 131 16.15 7.14 -19.70
N ALA A 132 16.40 7.52 -20.96
CA ALA A 132 15.53 7.21 -22.10
C ALA A 132 15.25 5.71 -22.27
N PRO A 133 16.24 4.80 -22.16
CA PRO A 133 15.98 3.36 -22.27
C PRO A 133 15.05 2.84 -21.16
N ALA A 134 15.25 3.26 -19.91
CA ALA A 134 14.42 2.85 -18.79
C ALA A 134 12.99 3.40 -18.89
N VAL A 135 12.83 4.67 -19.29
CA VAL A 135 11.53 5.30 -19.49
C VAL A 135 10.78 4.64 -20.64
N GLY A 136 11.43 4.45 -21.79
CA GLY A 136 10.78 3.87 -22.95
C GLY A 136 10.47 2.37 -22.78
N ALA A 137 11.31 1.61 -22.08
CA ALA A 137 11.01 0.21 -21.75
C ALA A 137 9.80 0.06 -20.82
N SER A 138 9.50 1.08 -20.00
CA SER A 138 8.38 1.04 -19.06
C SER A 138 7.01 1.00 -19.74
N PHE A 139 6.91 1.44 -21.01
CA PHE A 139 5.71 1.28 -21.83
C PHE A 139 5.34 -0.19 -22.09
N ALA A 140 6.27 -1.14 -21.92
CA ALA A 140 5.96 -2.56 -21.89
C ALA A 140 4.93 -2.91 -20.82
N GLY A 141 4.81 -2.09 -19.76
CA GLY A 141 3.78 -2.23 -18.74
C GLY A 141 2.34 -2.13 -19.24
N MET A 142 2.10 -1.57 -20.43
CA MET A 142 0.77 -1.57 -21.05
C MET A 142 0.25 -2.98 -21.36
N ALA A 143 1.14 -3.97 -21.52
CA ALA A 143 0.78 -5.38 -21.69
C ALA A 143 0.06 -5.97 -20.45
N LEU A 144 0.08 -5.27 -19.30
CA LEU A 144 -0.77 -5.60 -18.16
C LEU A 144 -2.27 -5.51 -18.49
N GLY A 145 -2.64 -4.80 -19.56
CA GLY A 145 -4.01 -4.70 -20.07
C GLY A 145 -4.60 -6.03 -20.55
N ILE A 146 -3.74 -7.00 -20.91
CA ILE A 146 -4.15 -8.37 -21.29
C ILE A 146 -4.85 -9.07 -20.12
N TYR A 147 -4.50 -8.71 -18.87
CA TYR A 147 -5.09 -9.30 -17.69
C TYR A 147 -6.45 -8.65 -17.36
N PRO A 148 -7.54 -9.44 -17.29
CA PRO A 148 -8.92 -8.93 -17.32
C PRO A 148 -9.50 -8.58 -15.96
N SER A 149 -8.73 -8.58 -14.86
CA SER A 149 -9.23 -8.27 -13.51
C SER A 149 -8.80 -6.87 -13.06
N PRO A 150 -9.68 -5.86 -13.19
CA PRO A 150 -9.39 -4.49 -12.74
C PRO A 150 -8.95 -4.36 -11.28
N PRO A 151 -9.58 -5.03 -10.27
CA PRO A 151 -9.22 -4.80 -8.87
C PRO A 151 -7.83 -5.33 -8.53
N VAL A 152 -7.46 -6.50 -9.08
CA VAL A 152 -6.12 -7.07 -8.88
C VAL A 152 -5.08 -6.23 -9.62
N ARG A 153 -5.38 -5.79 -10.85
CA ARG A 153 -4.50 -4.93 -11.65
C ARG A 153 -4.20 -3.60 -10.95
N ALA A 154 -5.23 -2.92 -10.47
CA ALA A 154 -5.09 -1.69 -9.68
C ALA A 154 -4.31 -1.93 -8.38
N GLY A 155 -4.53 -3.07 -7.71
CA GLY A 155 -3.78 -3.44 -6.50
C GLY A 155 -2.28 -3.62 -6.76
N VAL A 156 -1.90 -4.31 -7.84
CA VAL A 156 -0.49 -4.48 -8.24
C VAL A 156 0.13 -3.15 -8.67
N ALA A 157 -0.58 -2.36 -9.48
CA ALA A 157 -0.14 -1.05 -9.93
C ALA A 157 0.14 -0.11 -8.74
N LEU A 158 -0.77 -0.06 -7.78
CA LEU A 158 -0.62 0.76 -6.58
C LEU A 158 0.49 0.25 -5.66
N TRP A 159 0.62 -1.07 -5.52
CA TRP A 159 1.72 -1.66 -4.75
C TRP A 159 3.08 -1.31 -5.37
N LEU A 160 3.23 -1.44 -6.68
CA LEU A 160 4.46 -1.11 -7.39
C LEU A 160 4.73 0.40 -7.34
N LEU A 161 3.71 1.25 -7.44
CA LEU A 161 3.85 2.70 -7.31
C LEU A 161 4.42 3.08 -5.94
N PHE A 162 3.88 2.51 -4.86
CA PHE A 162 4.40 2.78 -3.52
C PHE A 162 5.84 2.29 -3.34
N LYS A 163 6.21 1.16 -3.96
CA LYS A 163 7.60 0.70 -4.00
C LYS A 163 8.49 1.66 -4.77
N ALA A 164 8.03 2.13 -5.93
CA ALA A 164 8.77 3.10 -6.74
C ALA A 164 8.97 4.43 -5.98
N LEU A 165 7.93 4.93 -5.30
CA LEU A 165 8.01 6.13 -4.45
C LEU A 165 8.94 5.92 -3.25
N GLU A 166 8.93 4.74 -2.65
CA GLU A 166 9.86 4.36 -1.57
C GLU A 166 11.31 4.42 -2.04
N TYR A 167 11.63 3.84 -3.20
CA TYR A 167 12.99 3.91 -3.75
C TYR A 167 13.38 5.31 -4.20
N SER A 168 12.44 6.09 -4.75
CA SER A 168 12.68 7.50 -5.06
C SER A 168 12.97 8.33 -3.82
N TRP A 169 12.26 8.05 -2.73
CA TRP A 169 12.53 8.68 -1.44
C TRP A 169 13.92 8.31 -0.92
N ASP A 170 14.26 7.02 -0.95
CA ASP A 170 15.57 6.52 -0.51
C ASP A 170 16.71 7.10 -1.38
N LEU A 171 16.49 7.28 -2.69
CA LEU A 171 17.41 7.98 -3.60
C LEU A 171 17.57 9.46 -3.19
N ALA A 172 16.45 10.17 -3.02
CA ALA A 172 16.47 11.59 -2.68
C ALA A 172 17.10 11.87 -1.30
N GLU A 173 16.87 10.98 -0.34
CA GLU A 173 17.54 10.99 0.95
C GLU A 173 19.03 10.66 0.82
N GLY A 174 19.37 9.65 0.02
CA GLY A 174 20.74 9.24 -0.26
C GLY A 174 21.56 10.32 -0.95
N GLU A 175 20.95 11.18 -1.79
CA GLU A 175 21.62 12.32 -2.40
C GLU A 175 21.69 13.56 -1.50
N GLY A 176 21.03 13.54 -0.34
CA GLY A 176 20.97 14.68 0.58
C GLY A 176 20.01 15.79 0.10
N MET A 177 19.13 15.52 -0.87
CA MET A 177 18.15 16.50 -1.37
C MET A 177 17.08 16.84 -0.34
N ILE A 178 16.77 15.90 0.56
CA ILE A 178 15.68 16.07 1.56
C ILE A 178 16.17 16.79 2.82
N TRP A 179 17.27 16.31 3.40
CA TRP A 179 17.77 16.82 4.70
C TRP A 179 18.88 17.86 4.56
N GLY A 180 19.40 18.06 3.35
CA GLY A 180 20.51 18.96 3.08
C GLY A 180 21.87 18.36 3.45
N MET A 181 22.92 19.12 3.12
CA MET A 181 24.29 18.80 3.46
C MET A 181 24.79 19.81 4.51
N LYS A 182 25.44 19.33 5.57
CA LYS A 182 26.12 20.18 6.57
C LYS A 182 27.61 19.81 6.57
N GLN A 183 28.47 20.79 6.26
CA GLN A 183 29.93 20.60 6.19
C GLN A 183 30.35 19.39 5.31
N GLY A 184 29.74 19.25 4.13
CA GLY A 184 30.03 18.13 3.22
C GLY A 184 29.55 16.76 3.70
N ARG A 185 28.93 16.65 4.89
CA ARG A 185 28.28 15.44 5.40
C ARG A 185 26.77 15.52 5.19
N LYS A 186 26.18 14.39 4.83
CA LYS A 186 24.73 14.25 4.68
C LYS A 186 24.09 14.42 6.05
N ARG A 187 23.08 15.28 6.16
CA ARG A 187 22.33 15.42 7.42
C ARG A 187 21.50 14.16 7.62
N GLU A 188 21.60 13.58 8.82
CA GLU A 188 20.79 12.42 9.17
C GLU A 188 19.32 12.79 9.32
N ARG A 189 18.46 11.80 9.03
CA ARG A 189 17.02 11.89 9.22
C ARG A 189 16.69 12.24 10.68
N PRO A 190 15.79 13.20 10.95
CA PRO A 190 15.31 13.47 12.30
C PRO A 190 14.70 12.23 12.94
N TRP A 191 15.00 11.99 14.22
CA TRP A 191 14.57 10.80 14.96
C TRP A 191 13.04 10.62 15.05
N TRP A 192 12.27 11.70 14.91
CA TRP A 192 10.82 11.70 14.93
C TRP A 192 10.19 11.48 13.55
N PHE A 193 10.95 11.68 12.46
CA PHE A 193 10.41 11.55 11.10
C PHE A 193 10.46 10.09 10.64
N GLY A 194 9.34 9.57 10.16
CA GLY A 194 9.29 8.20 9.65
C GLY A 194 7.95 7.85 9.00
N SER A 195 7.85 6.62 8.51
CA SER A 195 6.66 6.10 7.82
C SER A 195 5.39 6.09 8.70
N TRP A 196 5.53 6.20 10.02
CA TRP A 196 4.41 6.34 10.95
C TRP A 196 3.59 7.62 10.71
N LEU A 197 4.21 8.70 10.19
CA LEU A 197 3.53 9.97 9.88
C LEU A 197 2.48 9.83 8.77
N LEU A 198 2.53 8.74 7.98
CA LEU A 198 1.49 8.43 7.00
C LEU A 198 0.20 7.96 7.67
N GLN A 199 0.26 7.45 8.90
CA GLN A 199 -0.89 6.84 9.57
C GLN A 199 -2.01 7.81 9.94
N PRO A 200 -1.74 8.99 10.52
CA PRO A 200 -2.79 9.98 10.79
C PRO A 200 -3.62 10.29 9.55
N PHE A 201 -2.98 10.58 8.41
CA PHE A 201 -3.71 10.86 7.18
C PHE A 201 -4.39 9.61 6.61
N ALA A 202 -3.74 8.45 6.68
CA ALA A 202 -4.30 7.20 6.19
C ALA A 202 -5.58 6.84 6.94
N PHE A 203 -5.54 6.86 8.27
CA PHE A 203 -6.67 6.52 9.15
C PHE A 203 -7.74 7.61 9.16
N GLY A 204 -7.37 8.88 9.06
CA GLY A 204 -8.33 9.98 8.89
C GLY A 204 -9.22 9.76 7.67
N GLN A 205 -8.61 9.51 6.51
CA GLN A 205 -9.38 9.22 5.31
C GLN A 205 -10.11 7.86 5.37
N LEU A 206 -9.47 6.83 5.91
CA LEU A 206 -10.12 5.51 6.02
C LEU A 206 -11.37 5.56 6.92
N LEU A 207 -11.33 6.28 8.04
CA LEU A 207 -12.49 6.43 8.93
C LEU A 207 -13.59 7.28 8.27
N HIS A 208 -13.21 8.39 7.62
CA HIS A 208 -14.17 9.21 6.89
C HIS A 208 -14.85 8.41 5.76
N ALA A 209 -14.09 7.62 4.99
CA ALA A 209 -14.64 6.73 3.96
C ALA A 209 -15.50 5.61 4.57
N ALA A 210 -15.10 5.00 5.68
CA ALA A 210 -15.88 3.95 6.34
C ALA A 210 -17.27 4.43 6.77
N VAL A 211 -17.39 5.70 7.18
CA VAL A 211 -18.65 6.28 7.66
C VAL A 211 -19.53 6.80 6.52
N PHE A 212 -18.97 7.56 5.57
CA PHE A 212 -19.78 8.21 4.52
C PHE A 212 -19.85 7.43 3.20
N ASP A 213 -18.84 6.63 2.89
CA ASP A 213 -18.64 6.01 1.58
C ASP A 213 -18.20 4.55 1.72
N LYS A 214 -19.03 3.75 2.39
CA LYS A 214 -18.77 2.33 2.71
C LYS A 214 -18.28 1.51 1.52
N ASP A 215 -18.86 1.69 0.34
CA ASP A 215 -18.48 0.94 -0.88
C ASP A 215 -17.02 1.21 -1.32
N CYS A 216 -16.44 2.32 -0.86
CA CYS A 216 -15.07 2.71 -1.13
C CYS A 216 -14.09 2.22 -0.05
N PHE A 217 -14.59 1.69 1.05
CA PHE A 217 -13.79 1.18 2.16
C PHE A 217 -13.29 -0.25 1.90
N PRO A 218 -12.07 -0.63 2.31
CA PRO A 218 -11.58 -2.00 2.10
C PRO A 218 -12.31 -3.02 2.99
N ASP A 219 -12.94 -4.03 2.39
CA ASP A 219 -13.73 -5.05 3.11
C ASP A 219 -12.96 -5.77 4.22
N GLY A 220 -11.69 -6.12 3.97
CA GLY A 220 -10.83 -6.78 4.95
C GLY A 220 -10.57 -5.91 6.19
N TYR A 221 -10.43 -4.59 5.99
CA TYR A 221 -10.35 -3.65 7.10
C TYR A 221 -11.68 -3.58 7.87
N GLY A 222 -12.82 -3.52 7.14
CA GLY A 222 -14.15 -3.46 7.76
C GLY A 222 -14.40 -4.63 8.68
N LYS A 223 -14.24 -5.86 8.16
CA LYS A 223 -14.44 -7.08 8.96
C LYS A 223 -13.56 -7.11 10.21
N PHE A 224 -12.31 -6.69 10.09
CA PHE A 224 -11.39 -6.62 11.22
C PHE A 224 -11.82 -5.57 12.26
N ILE A 225 -12.20 -4.37 11.83
CA ILE A 225 -12.61 -3.29 12.75
C ILE A 225 -13.93 -3.65 13.45
N TRP A 226 -14.94 -4.08 12.69
CA TRP A 226 -16.25 -4.44 13.23
C TRP A 226 -16.16 -5.61 14.21
N GLY A 227 -15.39 -6.65 13.87
CA GLY A 227 -15.20 -7.82 14.73
C GLY A 227 -14.45 -7.52 16.04
N ASN A 228 -13.66 -6.45 16.08
CA ASN A 228 -12.91 -6.04 17.27
C ASN A 228 -13.50 -4.81 17.99
N SER A 229 -14.73 -4.40 17.64
CA SER A 229 -15.40 -3.25 18.26
C SER A 229 -16.72 -3.55 19.00
N PRO A 230 -16.87 -4.68 19.71
CA PRO A 230 -18.15 -5.10 20.28
C PRO A 230 -18.69 -4.18 21.39
N VAL A 231 -17.84 -3.33 21.98
CA VAL A 231 -18.24 -2.40 23.06
C VAL A 231 -18.98 -1.17 22.51
N TYR A 232 -18.69 -0.75 21.29
CA TYR A 232 -19.34 0.39 20.63
C TYR A 232 -20.38 -0.06 19.60
N LEU A 233 -20.13 -1.20 18.96
CA LEU A 233 -21.00 -1.82 17.98
C LEU A 233 -21.66 -3.03 18.63
N HIS A 234 -22.88 -2.82 19.13
CA HIS A 234 -23.61 -3.82 19.91
C HIS A 234 -24.22 -4.89 19.02
N GLY A 235 -23.84 -6.14 19.27
CA GLY A 235 -24.51 -7.29 18.68
C GLY A 235 -25.94 -7.43 19.19
N ARG A 236 -26.74 -8.26 18.51
CA ARG A 236 -28.10 -8.57 18.95
C ARG A 236 -28.05 -9.20 20.36
N PRO A 237 -28.79 -8.67 21.35
CA PRO A 237 -28.83 -9.24 22.70
C PRO A 237 -29.44 -10.64 22.74
N GLU A 238 -28.96 -11.48 23.66
CA GLU A 238 -29.54 -12.79 23.95
C GLU A 238 -30.93 -12.58 24.59
N GLY A 239 -31.99 -13.10 23.94
CA GLY A 239 -33.38 -12.92 24.37
C GLY A 239 -34.17 -11.81 23.67
N TYR A 240 -33.58 -11.08 22.70
CA TYR A 240 -34.31 -10.07 21.94
C TYR A 240 -35.34 -10.70 20.98
N PRO A 241 -36.63 -10.29 20.99
CA PRO A 241 -37.70 -10.92 20.20
C PRO A 241 -37.38 -11.05 18.71
N THR A 242 -37.63 -12.22 18.12
CA THR A 242 -37.31 -12.54 16.70
C THR A 242 -38.07 -11.67 15.70
N ASN A 243 -39.26 -11.21 16.08
CA ASN A 243 -40.12 -10.32 15.30
C ASN A 243 -39.60 -8.86 15.22
N LEU A 244 -38.73 -8.43 16.15
CA LEU A 244 -38.17 -7.09 16.16
C LEU A 244 -36.81 -7.06 15.46
N LYS A 245 -36.62 -6.04 14.61
CA LYS A 245 -35.33 -5.82 13.91
C LYS A 245 -34.32 -5.23 14.89
N TRP A 246 -33.10 -5.78 14.86
CA TRP A 246 -31.93 -5.22 15.54
C TRP A 246 -31.03 -4.56 14.49
N PRO A 247 -30.50 -3.35 14.73
CA PRO A 247 -29.65 -2.67 13.76
C PRO A 247 -28.39 -3.48 13.48
N SER A 248 -28.06 -3.64 12.21
CA SER A 248 -26.76 -4.15 11.81
C SER A 248 -25.65 -3.13 12.12
N MET A 249 -24.41 -3.59 12.29
CA MET A 249 -23.26 -2.70 12.55
C MET A 249 -23.12 -1.63 11.46
N ASP A 250 -23.44 -2.00 10.22
CA ASP A 250 -23.40 -1.09 9.07
C ASP A 250 -24.51 -0.02 9.14
N GLU A 251 -25.71 -0.37 9.61
CA GLU A 251 -26.81 0.58 9.83
C GLU A 251 -26.50 1.55 10.97
N VAL A 252 -25.80 1.09 12.02
CA VAL A 252 -25.31 1.98 13.09
C VAL A 252 -24.33 3.01 12.52
N VAL A 253 -23.33 2.57 11.76
CA VAL A 253 -22.35 3.46 11.12
C VAL A 253 -23.01 4.42 10.12
N THR A 254 -23.98 3.93 9.34
CA THR A 254 -24.75 4.76 8.41
C THR A 254 -25.55 5.82 9.16
N SER A 255 -26.16 5.44 10.29
CA SER A 255 -26.89 6.38 11.15
C SER A 255 -25.97 7.45 11.73
N LEU A 256 -24.72 7.12 12.11
CA LEU A 256 -23.73 8.11 12.53
C LEU A 256 -23.39 9.11 11.41
N SER A 257 -23.34 8.64 10.17
CA SER A 257 -23.11 9.52 9.01
C SER A 257 -24.27 10.50 8.81
N GLU A 258 -25.51 10.04 8.99
CA GLU A 258 -26.71 10.86 8.91
C GLU A 258 -26.83 11.84 10.07
N MET A 259 -26.46 11.42 11.30
CA MET A 259 -26.37 12.33 12.45
C MET A 259 -25.38 13.47 12.18
N ALA A 260 -24.25 13.19 11.54
CA ALA A 260 -23.29 14.22 11.17
C ALA A 260 -23.81 15.16 10.07
N ARG A 261 -24.61 14.66 9.12
CA ARG A 261 -25.28 15.50 8.11
C ARG A 261 -26.37 16.39 8.72
N LEU A 262 -27.01 15.92 9.78
CA LEU A 262 -28.02 16.65 10.57
C LEU A 262 -27.42 17.56 11.64
N ASN A 263 -26.11 17.85 11.59
CA ASN A 263 -25.40 18.68 12.57
C ASN A 263 -25.55 18.18 14.02
N TRP A 264 -25.41 16.87 14.24
CA TRP A 264 -25.33 16.24 15.55
C TRP A 264 -26.50 16.57 16.48
N PRO A 265 -27.69 15.98 16.24
CA PRO A 265 -28.88 16.24 17.04
C PRO A 265 -28.71 15.82 18.50
N ALA A 266 -29.41 16.52 19.39
CA ALA A 266 -29.50 16.15 20.81
C ALA A 266 -30.22 14.80 20.97
N TYR A 267 -29.82 14.03 21.98
CA TYR A 267 -30.60 12.88 22.41
C TYR A 267 -31.74 13.36 23.32
N ILE A 268 -32.93 12.81 23.09
CA ILE A 268 -34.09 12.99 23.95
C ILE A 268 -34.47 11.58 24.42
N SER A 269 -34.44 11.35 25.73
CA SER A 269 -34.75 10.02 26.28
C SER A 269 -36.22 9.67 26.09
N PRO A 270 -36.54 8.54 25.42
CA PRO A 270 -37.91 8.05 25.34
C PRO A 270 -38.50 7.68 26.71
N THR A 271 -37.66 7.27 27.65
CA THR A 271 -38.06 6.92 29.02
C THR A 271 -38.55 8.15 29.80
N MET A 272 -37.88 9.29 29.65
CA MET A 272 -38.24 10.52 30.34
C MET A 272 -39.37 11.29 29.64
N PHE A 273 -39.50 11.15 28.32
CA PHE A 273 -40.46 11.89 27.51
C PHE A 273 -41.32 10.97 26.61
N PRO A 274 -42.16 10.09 27.19
CA PRO A 274 -42.91 9.07 26.43
C PRO A 274 -43.95 9.67 25.47
N ASN A 275 -44.47 10.86 25.77
CA ASN A 275 -45.52 11.51 24.98
C ASN A 275 -45.01 12.30 23.78
N LYS A 276 -43.68 12.44 23.62
CA LYS A 276 -43.11 13.24 22.54
C LYS A 276 -43.06 12.44 21.24
N LYS A 277 -43.94 12.77 20.29
CA LYS A 277 -43.92 12.21 18.93
C LYS A 277 -42.68 12.74 18.19
N ASN A 278 -42.02 11.90 17.38
CA ASN A 278 -40.79 12.19 16.61
C ASN A 278 -39.52 12.45 17.45
N ILE A 279 -39.16 11.49 18.31
CA ILE A 279 -37.93 11.55 19.14
C ILE A 279 -36.67 11.43 18.26
N LEU A 280 -36.74 10.63 17.19
CA LEU A 280 -35.64 10.39 16.26
C LEU A 280 -35.96 11.02 14.89
N PRO A 281 -34.98 11.67 14.23
CA PRO A 281 -35.09 12.02 12.83
C PRO A 281 -35.42 10.80 11.97
N PRO A 282 -36.20 10.94 10.90
CA PRO A 282 -36.68 9.81 10.09
C PRO A 282 -35.53 8.99 9.47
N THR A 283 -34.39 9.63 9.20
CA THR A 283 -33.20 9.00 8.61
C THR A 283 -32.41 8.10 9.56
N VAL A 284 -32.60 8.23 10.88
CA VAL A 284 -31.85 7.48 11.92
C VAL A 284 -32.73 6.55 12.74
N THR A 285 -33.89 6.17 12.21
CA THR A 285 -34.84 5.26 12.88
C THR A 285 -34.30 3.86 13.08
N ALA A 286 -33.29 3.44 12.30
CA ALA A 286 -32.63 2.15 12.42
C ALA A 286 -32.00 1.92 13.81
N VAL A 287 -31.45 2.96 14.44
CA VAL A 287 -30.84 2.89 15.78
C VAL A 287 -31.84 3.08 16.92
N SER A 288 -33.14 3.04 16.63
CA SER A 288 -34.21 3.14 17.64
C SER A 288 -34.06 2.12 18.77
N PRO A 289 -33.78 0.82 18.53
CA PRO A 289 -33.63 -0.16 19.62
C PRO A 289 -32.47 0.14 20.58
N LEU A 290 -31.41 0.80 20.11
CA LEU A 290 -30.27 1.20 20.92
C LEU A 290 -30.59 2.46 21.73
N THR A 291 -31.11 3.47 21.05
CA THR A 291 -31.41 4.77 21.65
C THR A 291 -32.61 4.72 22.60
N SER A 292 -33.55 3.79 22.44
CA SER A 292 -34.67 3.63 23.36
C SER A 292 -34.28 3.05 24.72
N GLN A 293 -33.18 2.30 24.77
CA GLN A 293 -32.62 1.72 25.98
C GLN A 293 -31.54 2.62 26.61
N ALA A 294 -31.25 3.76 26.00
CA ALA A 294 -30.12 4.59 26.40
C ALA A 294 -30.40 5.39 27.68
N HIS A 295 -29.41 5.43 28.57
CA HIS A 295 -29.49 6.10 29.86
C HIS A 295 -29.89 7.59 29.71
N PRO A 296 -30.83 8.11 30.52
CA PRO A 296 -31.36 9.48 30.38
C PRO A 296 -30.33 10.60 30.62
N LEU A 297 -29.18 10.27 31.22
CA LEU A 297 -28.07 11.23 31.45
C LEU A 297 -27.24 11.49 30.18
N ILE A 298 -27.41 10.68 29.14
CA ILE A 298 -26.73 10.91 27.85
C ILE A 298 -27.39 12.13 27.18
N THR A 299 -26.61 13.01 26.58
CA THR A 299 -27.11 14.26 25.97
C THR A 299 -27.01 14.27 24.45
N SER A 300 -26.12 13.48 23.86
CA SER A 300 -25.88 13.41 22.42
C SER A 300 -26.42 12.11 21.84
N LEU A 301 -27.04 12.20 20.65
CA LEU A 301 -27.65 11.04 19.99
C LEU A 301 -26.62 9.98 19.60
N SER A 302 -25.41 10.42 19.21
CA SER A 302 -24.33 9.50 18.85
C SER A 302 -23.80 8.70 20.04
N CYS A 303 -23.71 9.29 21.23
CA CYS A 303 -23.35 8.56 22.44
C CYS A 303 -24.45 7.56 22.82
N ALA A 304 -25.72 7.95 22.69
CA ALA A 304 -26.86 7.05 22.95
C ALA A 304 -26.87 5.83 22.01
N ALA A 305 -26.46 6.00 20.75
CA ALA A 305 -26.33 4.90 19.80
C ALA A 305 -25.10 4.01 20.05
N LEU A 306 -23.99 4.60 20.52
CA LEU A 306 -22.71 3.89 20.66
C LEU A 306 -22.53 3.20 22.01
N HIS A 307 -23.08 3.74 23.10
CA HIS A 307 -22.95 3.15 24.44
C HIS A 307 -24.20 3.42 25.30
N PRO A 308 -25.35 2.83 24.94
CA PRO A 308 -26.63 3.14 25.58
C PRO A 308 -26.66 2.87 27.08
N SER A 309 -25.94 1.84 27.56
CA SER A 309 -25.95 1.42 28.96
C SER A 309 -25.10 2.30 29.89
N ASP A 310 -24.07 2.98 29.36
CA ASP A 310 -23.10 3.72 30.16
C ASP A 310 -23.18 5.22 29.86
N PRO A 311 -23.47 6.10 30.83
CA PRO A 311 -23.50 7.55 30.57
C PRO A 311 -22.10 8.15 30.38
N SER A 312 -21.05 7.51 30.89
CA SER A 312 -19.67 8.01 30.84
C SER A 312 -18.90 7.48 29.63
N CYS A 313 -18.51 8.39 28.73
CA CYS A 313 -17.70 8.07 27.56
C CYS A 313 -16.32 7.50 27.93
N THR A 314 -15.72 7.97 29.03
CA THR A 314 -14.39 7.53 29.50
C THR A 314 -14.43 6.11 30.05
N ARG A 315 -15.51 5.76 30.77
CA ARG A 315 -15.72 4.39 31.26
C ARG A 315 -15.85 3.42 30.09
N THR A 316 -16.64 3.77 29.08
CA THR A 316 -16.78 2.96 27.85
C THR A 316 -15.44 2.78 27.14
N TYR A 317 -14.64 3.86 27.03
CA TYR A 317 -13.30 3.80 26.44
C TYR A 317 -12.35 2.85 27.19
N LEU A 318 -12.31 2.92 28.54
CA LEU A 318 -11.49 2.01 29.34
C LEU A 318 -11.99 0.56 29.25
N THR A 319 -13.31 0.37 29.20
CA THR A 319 -13.93 -0.95 29.05
C THR A 319 -13.58 -1.56 27.69
N PHE A 320 -13.54 -0.75 26.63
CA PHE A 320 -13.05 -1.18 25.32
C PHE A 320 -11.60 -1.67 25.40
N TRP A 321 -10.71 -0.94 26.07
CA TRP A 321 -9.33 -1.37 26.25
C TRP A 321 -9.25 -2.72 26.98
N LEU A 322 -9.95 -2.85 28.11
CA LEU A 322 -9.92 -4.08 28.91
C LEU A 322 -10.46 -5.31 28.16
N LYS A 323 -11.53 -5.14 27.36
CA LYS A 323 -12.16 -6.25 26.63
C LYS A 323 -11.46 -6.57 25.31
N SER A 324 -11.02 -5.56 24.55
CA SER A 324 -10.47 -5.76 23.21
C SER A 324 -8.96 -6.03 23.20
N PHE A 325 -8.21 -5.64 24.24
CA PHE A 325 -6.76 -5.85 24.28
C PHE A 325 -6.36 -7.34 24.38
N PRO A 326 -6.92 -8.18 25.27
CA PRO A 326 -6.53 -9.58 25.39
C PRO A 326 -6.73 -10.44 24.12
N PRO A 327 -7.89 -10.43 23.44
CA PRO A 327 -8.08 -11.21 22.22
C PRO A 327 -7.16 -10.72 21.08
N MET A 328 -6.96 -9.41 20.98
CA MET A 328 -6.06 -8.81 20.00
C MET A 328 -4.59 -9.19 20.28
N ALA A 329 -4.17 -9.22 21.55
CA ALA A 329 -2.86 -9.71 21.96
C ALA A 329 -2.64 -11.16 21.54
N ARG A 330 -3.60 -12.05 21.80
CA ARG A 330 -3.53 -13.46 21.40
C ARG A 330 -3.35 -13.60 19.89
N PHE A 331 -4.12 -12.85 19.09
CA PHE A 331 -3.99 -12.84 17.64
C PHE A 331 -2.59 -12.44 17.17
N PHE A 332 -2.05 -11.32 17.66
CA PHE A 332 -0.72 -10.86 17.25
C PHE A 332 0.42 -11.73 17.77
N VAL A 333 0.28 -12.34 18.95
CA VAL A 333 1.25 -13.33 19.45
C VAL A 333 1.31 -14.54 18.51
N LEU A 334 0.16 -15.09 18.12
CA LEU A 334 0.10 -16.22 17.18
C LEU A 334 0.63 -15.85 15.79
N PHE A 335 0.28 -14.66 15.29
CA PHE A 335 0.73 -14.19 13.99
C PHE A 335 2.25 -14.02 13.95
N TYR A 336 2.83 -13.32 14.94
CA TYR A 336 4.28 -13.12 14.97
C TYR A 336 5.04 -14.38 15.35
N SER A 337 4.50 -15.27 16.19
CA SER A 337 5.13 -16.56 16.45
C SER A 337 5.23 -17.38 15.18
N ALA A 338 4.16 -17.50 14.39
CA ALA A 338 4.18 -18.19 13.10
C ALA A 338 5.20 -17.57 12.14
N MET A 339 5.18 -16.24 11.96
CA MET A 339 6.12 -15.56 11.06
C MET A 339 7.59 -15.66 11.47
N THR A 340 7.88 -15.82 12.76
CA THR A 340 9.27 -15.83 13.26
C THR A 340 9.82 -17.26 13.36
N ILE A 341 8.98 -18.21 13.77
CA ILE A 341 9.37 -19.61 14.02
C ILE A 341 9.45 -20.40 12.72
N ILE A 342 8.49 -20.24 11.79
CA ILE A 342 8.43 -21.02 10.55
C ILE A 342 9.69 -20.86 9.67
N PRO A 343 10.14 -19.64 9.32
CA PRO A 343 11.32 -19.48 8.45
C PRO A 343 12.66 -19.57 9.20
N GLY A 344 12.64 -19.58 10.54
CA GLY A 344 13.81 -19.32 11.38
C GLY A 344 13.99 -20.29 12.53
N PHE A 345 13.39 -21.49 12.48
CA PHE A 345 13.34 -22.42 13.61
C PHE A 345 14.72 -22.70 14.22
N ARG A 346 15.76 -22.90 13.39
CA ARG A 346 17.14 -23.10 13.86
C ARG A 346 17.67 -21.92 14.68
N ARG A 347 17.40 -20.69 14.25
CA ARG A 347 17.83 -19.47 14.97
C ARG A 347 17.06 -19.29 16.27
N PHE A 348 15.76 -19.63 16.25
CA PHE A 348 14.95 -19.62 17.47
C PHE A 348 15.45 -20.65 18.49
N TYR A 349 15.88 -21.83 18.03
CA TYR A 349 16.44 -22.88 18.87
C TYR A 349 17.74 -22.44 19.57
N HIS A 350 18.65 -21.75 18.87
CA HIS A 350 19.91 -21.28 19.45
C HIS A 350 19.76 -20.08 20.40
N SER A 351 18.70 -19.28 20.27
CA SER A 351 18.47 -18.12 21.15
C SER A 351 16.98 -17.94 21.48
N PRO A 352 16.41 -18.82 22.33
CA PRO A 352 14.96 -18.84 22.56
C PRO A 352 14.46 -17.62 23.34
N ILE A 353 15.24 -17.13 24.32
CA ILE A 353 14.86 -16.00 25.17
C ILE A 353 14.75 -14.70 24.35
N THR A 354 15.74 -14.41 23.51
CA THR A 354 15.75 -13.20 22.67
C THR A 354 14.68 -13.28 21.58
N GLY A 355 14.40 -14.48 21.06
CA GLY A 355 13.29 -14.75 20.14
C GLY A 355 11.94 -14.46 20.80
N LEU A 356 11.71 -14.97 22.01
CA LEU A 356 10.47 -14.76 22.75
C LEU A 356 10.27 -13.29 23.14
N GLN A 357 11.30 -12.62 23.65
CA GLN A 357 11.25 -11.19 23.97
C GLN A 357 10.92 -10.34 22.74
N ARG A 358 11.46 -10.71 21.56
CA ARG A 358 11.16 -10.02 20.30
C ARG A 358 9.72 -10.23 19.85
N ILE A 359 9.21 -11.47 19.94
CA ILE A 359 7.82 -11.77 19.62
C ILE A 359 6.90 -10.99 20.56
N LEU A 360 7.10 -11.11 21.88
CA LEU A 360 6.26 -10.45 22.87
C LEU A 360 6.30 -8.93 22.73
N SER A 361 7.50 -8.32 22.64
CA SER A 361 7.63 -6.88 22.44
C SER A 361 6.94 -6.41 21.16
N ARG A 362 7.01 -7.17 20.07
CA ARG A 362 6.38 -6.78 18.80
C ARG A 362 4.87 -6.95 18.84
N SER A 363 4.39 -8.07 19.40
CA SER A 363 2.98 -8.34 19.59
C SER A 363 2.34 -7.28 20.48
N THR A 364 2.90 -7.00 21.66
CA THR A 364 2.35 -6.00 22.59
C THR A 364 2.29 -4.60 21.97
N ARG A 365 3.33 -4.17 21.22
CA ARG A 365 3.31 -2.87 20.53
C ARG A 365 2.28 -2.82 19.42
N MET A 366 2.15 -3.89 18.63
CA MET A 366 1.16 -3.96 17.56
C MET A 366 -0.27 -4.03 18.12
N THR A 367 -0.49 -4.74 19.23
CA THR A 367 -1.76 -4.75 19.96
C THR A 367 -2.09 -3.38 20.50
N ALA A 368 -1.14 -2.70 21.16
CA ALA A 368 -1.34 -1.34 21.65
C ALA A 368 -1.64 -0.36 20.51
N PHE A 369 -0.94 -0.48 19.38
CA PHE A 369 -1.23 0.29 18.18
C PHE A 369 -2.65 0.03 17.65
N ALA A 370 -3.04 -1.23 17.47
CA ALA A 370 -4.35 -1.60 16.92
C ALA A 370 -5.50 -1.21 17.87
N THR A 371 -5.47 -1.67 19.12
CA THR A 371 -6.49 -1.37 20.12
C THR A 371 -6.55 0.12 20.43
N GLY A 372 -5.41 0.81 20.52
CA GLY A 372 -5.35 2.26 20.68
C GLY A 372 -5.97 3.01 19.52
N SER A 373 -5.61 2.64 18.28
CA SER A 373 -6.19 3.26 17.09
C SER A 373 -7.71 3.06 17.01
N LEU A 374 -8.21 1.84 17.22
CA LEU A 374 -9.65 1.55 17.19
C LEU A 374 -10.40 2.28 18.31
N SER A 375 -9.89 2.22 19.54
CA SER A 375 -10.52 2.87 20.70
C SER A 375 -10.57 4.39 20.52
N THR A 376 -9.50 5.02 20.04
CA THR A 376 -9.46 6.46 19.75
C THR A 376 -10.38 6.82 18.59
N ALA A 377 -10.49 6.00 17.54
CA ALA A 377 -11.41 6.26 16.44
C ALA A 377 -12.87 6.37 16.94
N TRP A 378 -13.32 5.43 17.78
CA TRP A 378 -14.68 5.47 18.34
C TRP A 378 -14.86 6.54 19.42
N ALA A 379 -13.92 6.63 20.36
CA ALA A 379 -13.99 7.61 21.45
C ALA A 379 -13.92 9.05 20.94
N SER A 380 -13.23 9.29 19.81
CA SER A 380 -13.17 10.62 19.20
C SER A 380 -14.55 11.15 18.80
N ILE A 381 -15.48 10.28 18.37
CA ILE A 381 -16.84 10.67 18.01
C ILE A 381 -17.53 11.32 19.22
N CYS A 382 -17.39 10.68 20.39
CA CYS A 382 -17.94 11.15 21.66
C CYS A 382 -17.21 12.41 22.15
N PHE A 383 -15.88 12.41 22.10
CA PHE A 383 -15.03 13.55 22.49
C PHE A 383 -15.39 14.83 21.73
N PHE A 384 -15.59 14.74 20.41
CA PHE A 384 -15.99 15.89 19.61
C PHE A 384 -17.41 16.36 19.89
N GLN A 385 -18.31 15.52 20.42
CA GLN A 385 -19.63 16.00 20.85
C GLN A 385 -19.55 16.83 22.12
N THR A 386 -18.63 16.51 23.02
CA THR A 386 -18.47 17.24 24.28
C THR A 386 -17.73 18.57 24.07
N TYR A 387 -16.72 18.59 23.19
CA TYR A 387 -15.82 19.74 23.05
C TYR A 387 -16.15 20.67 21.87
N LEU A 388 -16.74 20.17 20.77
CA LEU A 388 -17.01 20.99 19.59
C LEU A 388 -18.50 21.35 19.45
N PRO A 389 -18.84 22.62 19.14
CA PRO A 389 -20.21 23.02 18.85
C PRO A 389 -20.79 22.25 17.67
N ARG A 390 -22.08 21.92 17.70
CA ARG A 390 -22.80 21.06 16.73
C ARG A 390 -22.53 21.36 15.24
N HIS A 391 -22.37 22.62 14.88
CA HIS A 391 -22.14 23.08 13.50
C HIS A 391 -20.68 23.00 13.06
N LEU A 392 -19.73 22.99 14.00
CA LEU A 392 -18.31 23.04 13.67
C LEU A 392 -17.82 21.67 13.21
N LEU A 393 -17.33 21.60 11.97
CA LEU A 393 -16.76 20.42 11.33
C LEU A 393 -17.68 19.19 11.37
N ALA A 394 -19.00 19.37 11.19
CA ALA A 394 -19.99 18.32 11.41
C ALA A 394 -19.62 16.98 10.74
N THR A 395 -19.21 17.00 9.47
CA THR A 395 -18.76 15.80 8.73
C THR A 395 -17.26 15.50 8.89
N GLN A 396 -16.43 16.51 9.07
CA GLN A 396 -14.97 16.38 9.13
C GLN A 396 -14.44 15.83 10.48
N ARG A 397 -15.28 15.76 11.51
CA ARG A 397 -14.94 15.11 12.80
C ARG A 397 -14.45 13.68 12.63
N PHE A 398 -15.01 12.91 11.70
CA PHE A 398 -14.54 11.55 11.45
C PHE A 398 -13.13 11.51 10.85
N PHE A 399 -12.77 12.50 10.02
CA PHE A 399 -11.40 12.62 9.53
C PHE A 399 -10.43 12.94 10.67
N LEU A 400 -10.77 13.90 11.53
CA LEU A 400 -9.95 14.24 12.70
C LEU A 400 -9.84 13.06 13.69
N GLY A 401 -10.93 12.33 13.90
CA GLY A 401 -10.95 11.14 14.75
C GLY A 401 -10.01 10.05 14.26
N GLY A 402 -10.03 9.79 12.95
CA GLY A 402 -9.09 8.86 12.32
C GLY A 402 -7.66 9.40 12.34
N PHE A 403 -7.46 10.71 12.25
CA PHE A 403 -6.15 11.35 12.37
C PHE A 403 -5.54 11.09 13.76
N PHE A 404 -6.29 11.33 14.84
CA PHE A 404 -5.84 11.03 16.20
C PHE A 404 -5.64 9.53 16.42
N ALA A 405 -6.50 8.68 15.84
CA ALA A 405 -6.30 7.24 15.85
C ALA A 405 -4.96 6.84 15.21
N GLY A 406 -4.58 7.48 14.09
CA GLY A 406 -3.31 7.20 13.41
C GLY A 406 -2.06 7.64 14.18
N LEU A 407 -2.17 8.52 15.19
CA LEU A 407 -1.03 8.90 16.02
C LEU A 407 -0.49 7.75 16.88
N TRP A 408 -1.33 6.74 17.17
CA TRP A 408 -0.88 5.51 17.85
C TRP A 408 0.23 4.78 17.09
N ALA A 409 0.41 5.06 15.80
CA ALA A 409 1.50 4.54 14.99
C ALA A 409 2.89 4.89 15.55
N TRP A 410 2.97 5.94 16.37
CA TRP A 410 4.18 6.29 17.11
C TRP A 410 4.73 5.13 17.96
N VAL A 411 3.85 4.32 18.56
CA VAL A 411 4.22 3.16 19.39
C VAL A 411 5.04 2.14 18.59
N GLU A 412 4.69 1.96 17.32
CA GLU A 412 5.26 0.96 16.42
C GLU A 412 6.17 1.58 15.34
N ARG A 413 6.63 2.82 15.55
CA ARG A 413 7.40 3.62 14.57
C ARG A 413 8.65 2.94 14.01
N LYS A 414 9.28 2.03 14.77
CA LYS A 414 10.53 1.35 14.39
C LYS A 414 10.32 0.09 13.53
N HIS A 415 9.26 -0.68 13.77
CA HIS A 415 9.09 -2.01 13.16
C HIS A 415 7.77 -2.17 12.35
N GLY A 416 6.94 -1.13 12.32
CA GLY A 416 5.62 -1.10 11.66
C GLY A 416 5.60 -0.70 10.18
N ARG A 417 6.75 -0.44 9.53
CA ARG A 417 6.82 0.10 8.15
C ARG A 417 5.89 -0.63 7.18
N MET A 418 5.86 -1.96 7.21
CA MET A 418 5.03 -2.77 6.32
C MET A 418 3.53 -2.54 6.56
N ALA A 419 3.10 -2.46 7.82
CA ALA A 419 1.70 -2.18 8.17
C ALA A 419 1.33 -0.75 7.74
N PHE A 420 2.23 0.20 7.94
CA PHE A 420 1.98 1.60 7.61
C PHE A 420 1.85 1.85 6.10
N LEU A 421 2.70 1.21 5.30
CA LEU A 421 2.60 1.27 3.85
C LEU A 421 1.38 0.50 3.33
N TYR A 422 0.93 -0.54 4.03
CA TYR A 422 -0.30 -1.24 3.66
C TYR A 422 -1.54 -0.37 3.89
N SER A 423 -1.67 0.26 5.06
CA SER A 423 -2.78 1.17 5.35
C SER A 423 -2.75 2.44 4.49
N ALA A 424 -1.57 2.99 4.20
CA ALA A 424 -1.43 4.13 3.28
C ALA A 424 -1.91 3.78 1.87
N ARG A 425 -1.56 2.60 1.34
CA ARG A 425 -2.08 2.10 0.06
C ARG A 425 -3.60 1.90 0.09
N ALA A 426 -4.10 1.30 1.16
CA ALA A 426 -5.54 1.09 1.35
C ALA A 426 -6.30 2.43 1.37
N SER A 427 -5.73 3.43 2.05
CA SER A 427 -6.26 4.79 2.12
C SER A 427 -6.26 5.51 0.77
N VAL A 428 -5.15 5.46 0.02
CA VAL A 428 -5.08 6.04 -1.34
C VAL A 428 -6.09 5.37 -2.29
N ASN A 429 -6.20 4.04 -2.23
CA ASN A 429 -7.20 3.32 -3.03
C ASN A 429 -8.63 3.73 -2.65
N SER A 430 -8.91 3.89 -1.35
CA SER A 430 -10.20 4.34 -0.86
C SER A 430 -10.49 5.78 -1.29
N LEU A 431 -9.53 6.69 -1.15
CA LEU A 431 -9.61 8.07 -1.59
C LEU A 431 -9.90 8.18 -3.09
N TRP A 432 -9.19 7.40 -3.92
CA TRP A 432 -9.45 7.33 -5.36
C TRP A 432 -10.90 6.98 -5.67
N LYS A 433 -11.43 5.91 -5.03
CA LYS A 433 -12.82 5.49 -5.20
C LYS A 433 -13.82 6.54 -4.72
N VAL A 434 -13.56 7.18 -3.58
CA VAL A 434 -14.39 8.27 -3.05
C VAL A 434 -14.42 9.44 -4.02
N GLY A 435 -13.26 9.85 -4.57
CA GLY A 435 -13.20 10.95 -5.52
C GLY A 435 -13.90 10.64 -6.85
N VAL A 436 -13.92 9.37 -7.29
CA VAL A 436 -14.76 8.96 -8.43
C VAL A 436 -16.24 9.05 -8.08
N LYS A 437 -16.66 8.54 -6.91
CA LYS A 437 -18.05 8.55 -6.45
C LYS A 437 -18.59 9.97 -6.26
N ARG A 438 -17.78 10.86 -5.68
CA ARG A 438 -18.09 12.28 -5.44
C ARG A 438 -17.80 13.18 -6.65
N ARG A 439 -17.41 12.61 -7.79
CA ARG A 439 -17.10 13.32 -9.05
C ARG A 439 -16.00 14.38 -8.94
N TRP A 440 -15.06 14.22 -8.01
CA TRP A 440 -13.85 15.06 -7.93
C TRP A 440 -12.93 14.84 -9.14
N TRP A 441 -12.90 13.61 -9.65
CA TRP A 441 -12.21 13.24 -10.88
C TRP A 441 -12.98 12.19 -11.67
N ARG A 442 -12.75 12.16 -12.99
CA ARG A 442 -13.37 11.18 -13.88
C ARG A 442 -12.57 9.87 -13.86
N ALA A 443 -13.27 8.74 -13.76
CA ALA A 443 -12.64 7.43 -13.86
C ALA A 443 -12.07 7.23 -15.28
N MET A 444 -10.75 7.19 -15.41
CA MET A 444 -10.09 6.90 -16.67
C MET A 444 -10.10 5.40 -16.95
N LYS A 445 -10.60 5.01 -18.13
CA LYS A 445 -10.49 3.62 -18.61
C LYS A 445 -9.02 3.26 -18.73
N GLY A 446 -8.58 2.24 -17.99
CA GLY A 446 -7.18 1.79 -17.99
C GLY A 446 -6.21 2.70 -17.23
N GLY A 447 -6.70 3.58 -16.33
CA GLY A 447 -5.80 4.41 -15.50
C GLY A 447 -4.82 3.60 -14.65
N ASP A 448 -5.20 2.38 -14.25
CA ASP A 448 -4.33 1.43 -13.56
C ASP A 448 -3.13 0.96 -14.39
N LEU A 449 -3.25 0.93 -15.72
CA LEU A 449 -2.13 0.64 -16.63
C LEU A 449 -1.12 1.78 -16.62
N TRP A 450 -1.59 3.02 -16.68
CA TRP A 450 -0.73 4.20 -16.64
C TRP A 450 -0.02 4.33 -15.29
N VAL A 451 -0.70 4.03 -14.19
CA VAL A 451 -0.07 3.97 -12.86
C VAL A 451 1.02 2.90 -12.82
N PHE A 452 0.78 1.74 -13.43
CA PHE A 452 1.79 0.67 -13.50
C PHE A 452 3.00 1.07 -14.37
N VAL A 453 2.76 1.67 -15.54
CA VAL A 453 3.82 2.20 -16.43
C VAL A 453 4.63 3.28 -15.70
N LEU A 454 3.97 4.20 -15.01
CA LEU A 454 4.62 5.24 -14.21
C LEU A 454 5.47 4.63 -13.09
N ALA A 455 4.97 3.59 -12.41
CA ALA A 455 5.71 2.91 -11.35
C ALA A 455 6.97 2.20 -11.89
N LEU A 456 6.87 1.54 -13.06
CA LEU A 456 8.02 0.96 -13.76
C LEU A 456 9.01 2.03 -14.19
N MET A 457 8.52 3.16 -14.69
CA MET A 457 9.34 4.29 -15.12
C MET A 457 10.16 4.84 -13.97
N ILE A 458 9.51 5.16 -12.86
CA ILE A 458 10.18 5.67 -11.65
C ILE A 458 11.20 4.66 -11.14
N THR A 459 10.83 3.37 -11.03
CA THR A 459 11.75 2.32 -10.60
C THR A 459 12.97 2.20 -11.52
N GLY A 460 12.75 2.27 -12.84
CA GLY A 460 13.79 2.22 -13.84
C GLY A 460 14.75 3.41 -13.74
N VAL A 461 14.21 4.63 -13.59
CA VAL A 461 15.01 5.86 -13.42
C VAL A 461 15.83 5.81 -12.13
N VAL A 462 15.25 5.36 -11.03
CA VAL A 462 15.98 5.21 -9.76
C VAL A 462 17.13 4.22 -9.89
N TYR A 463 16.89 3.07 -10.53
CA TYR A 463 17.93 2.08 -10.77
C TYR A 463 19.05 2.61 -11.68
N GLU A 464 18.74 3.37 -12.74
CA GLU A 464 19.79 3.98 -13.60
C GLU A 464 20.60 5.05 -12.86
N ARG A 465 19.99 5.76 -11.90
CA ARG A 465 20.68 6.84 -11.19
C ARG A 465 21.52 6.33 -10.03
N ASP A 466 20.97 5.44 -9.22
CA ASP A 466 21.68 4.78 -8.13
C ASP A 466 20.99 3.46 -7.79
N ALA A 467 21.55 2.35 -8.28
CA ALA A 467 21.01 1.03 -7.99
C ALA A 467 21.01 0.71 -6.47
N LYS A 468 21.88 1.36 -5.67
CA LYS A 468 21.93 1.17 -4.20
C LYS A 468 20.74 1.80 -3.48
N ALA A 469 20.06 2.77 -4.10
CA ALA A 469 18.84 3.34 -3.55
C ALA A 469 17.75 2.28 -3.34
N ILE A 470 17.79 1.20 -4.15
CA ILE A 470 16.96 0.02 -3.92
C ILE A 470 17.60 -0.83 -2.81
N GLN A 471 17.18 -0.61 -1.57
CA GLN A 471 17.71 -1.34 -0.40
C GLN A 471 17.45 -2.86 -0.43
N GLN A 472 16.41 -3.30 -1.15
CA GLN A 472 16.03 -4.71 -1.21
C GLN A 472 16.84 -5.47 -2.27
N ASN A 473 17.83 -6.27 -1.83
CA ASN A 473 18.70 -7.06 -2.71
C ASN A 473 17.91 -7.91 -3.72
N SER A 474 16.86 -8.61 -3.28
CA SER A 474 16.02 -9.44 -4.16
C SER A 474 15.29 -8.60 -5.22
N PHE A 475 14.89 -7.39 -4.87
CA PHE A 475 14.21 -6.50 -5.81
C PHE A 475 15.21 -5.93 -6.82
N ARG A 476 16.40 -5.54 -6.37
CA ARG A 476 17.50 -5.05 -7.22
C ARG A 476 17.92 -6.10 -8.26
N LYS A 477 18.16 -7.35 -7.83
CA LYS A 477 18.38 -8.50 -8.72
C LYS A 477 17.21 -8.79 -9.65
N GLY A 478 15.98 -8.51 -9.19
CA GLY A 478 14.78 -8.60 -10.02
C GLY A 478 14.79 -7.59 -11.16
N VAL A 479 15.14 -6.33 -10.89
CA VAL A 479 15.21 -5.26 -11.91
C VAL A 479 16.30 -5.56 -12.94
N SER A 480 17.49 -5.98 -12.51
CA SER A 480 18.58 -6.39 -13.41
C SER A 480 18.16 -7.57 -14.29
N TRP A 481 17.44 -8.54 -13.72
CA TRP A 481 16.93 -9.68 -14.46
C TRP A 481 15.86 -9.28 -15.48
N VAL A 482 14.95 -8.36 -15.13
CA VAL A 482 13.94 -7.83 -16.07
C VAL A 482 14.62 -7.14 -17.25
N ARG A 483 15.70 -6.37 -17.01
CA ARG A 483 16.53 -5.74 -18.06
C ARG A 483 17.29 -6.72 -18.95
N GLY A 484 17.46 -7.97 -18.52
CA GLY A 484 18.23 -8.98 -19.24
C GLY A 484 19.72 -8.96 -18.94
N GLU A 485 20.12 -8.36 -17.81
CA GLU A 485 21.50 -8.34 -17.29
C GLU A 485 21.82 -9.55 -16.40
N GLY A 486 20.83 -10.43 -16.19
CA GLY A 486 20.95 -11.60 -15.33
C GLY A 486 20.54 -11.33 -13.88
N TRP A 487 20.47 -12.41 -13.08
CA TRP A 487 20.14 -12.34 -11.66
C TRP A 487 21.39 -12.00 -10.84
N ARG A 488 21.91 -10.78 -11.05
CA ARG A 488 23.16 -10.28 -10.45
C ARG A 488 22.95 -8.92 -9.81
N ASP A 489 23.84 -8.58 -8.90
CA ASP A 489 23.76 -7.37 -8.11
C ASP A 489 24.92 -6.44 -8.43
N TRP A 490 24.79 -5.72 -9.55
CA TRP A 490 25.82 -4.84 -10.07
C TRP A 490 26.21 -3.71 -9.10
N ALA A 491 25.31 -3.34 -8.18
CA ALA A 491 25.55 -2.25 -7.23
C ALA A 491 26.55 -2.60 -6.12
N ILE A 492 26.73 -3.90 -5.81
CA ILE A 492 27.65 -4.37 -4.76
C ILE A 492 29.00 -4.76 -5.38
N GLU A 493 28.99 -5.42 -6.54
CA GLU A 493 30.23 -5.83 -7.23
C GLU A 493 31.13 -4.63 -7.57
N GLU A 494 30.54 -3.50 -7.98
CA GLU A 494 31.29 -2.25 -8.21
C GLU A 494 32.03 -1.74 -6.96
N ASP A 495 31.46 -1.90 -5.75
CA ASP A 495 32.15 -1.52 -4.52
C ASP A 495 33.28 -2.49 -4.16
N ASP A 496 33.05 -3.79 -4.37
CA ASP A 496 34.06 -4.83 -4.08
C ASP A 496 35.27 -4.70 -5.02
N GLU A 497 35.04 -4.36 -6.29
CA GLU A 497 36.11 -4.05 -7.26
C GLU A 497 36.81 -2.72 -6.92
N GLU A 498 36.05 -1.66 -6.60
CA GLU A 498 36.62 -0.36 -6.16
C GLU A 498 37.42 -0.45 -4.85
N THR A 499 37.10 -1.40 -3.98
CA THR A 499 37.82 -1.61 -2.72
C THR A 499 39.14 -2.33 -2.99
N LYS A 500 39.13 -3.33 -3.88
CA LYS A 500 40.35 -4.04 -4.32
C LYS A 500 41.32 -3.13 -5.08
N GLU A 501 40.83 -2.27 -5.99
CA GLU A 501 41.67 -1.30 -6.71
C GLU A 501 42.27 -0.19 -5.82
N LYS A 502 41.79 -0.02 -4.58
CA LYS A 502 42.39 0.92 -3.61
C LYS A 502 43.37 0.24 -2.65
N GLU A 503 43.31 -1.09 -2.58
CA GLU A 503 44.20 -1.91 -1.76
C GLU A 503 45.46 -2.34 -2.53
N GLU A 504 45.39 -2.35 -3.87
CA GLU A 504 46.53 -2.38 -4.81
C GLU A 504 47.10 -0.97 -5.06
#